data_AF-A0A545SAX6-F1
#
_entry.id   AF-A0A545SAX6-F1
#
_cell.length_a   1.000
_cell.length_b   1.000
_cell.length_c   1.000
_cell.angle_alpha   90.00
_cell.angle_beta   90.00
_cell.angle_gamma   90.00
#
_symmetry.space_group_name_H-M   'P 1'
#
loop_
_entity.id
_entity.type
_entity.pdbx_description
1 polymer ?
#
loop_
_entity_poly.entity_id
_entity_poly.type
_entity_poly.pdbx_seq_one_letter_code
_entity_poly.pdbx_strand_id
1 'polypeptide(L)'
;MFDPKQLDELARKIGESIPAGLSDLRDDIEKTARLGLQQMIERMELVTREEFEVQQAVLERTRARLEALEHRVAALEAEARGALQ
;
A
#
# COMPACT_ATOMS: atom_id res chain seq x y z
N MET A 1 -5.16 4.03 4.74
CA MET A 1 -4.13 4.89 5.37
C MET A 1 -3.87 4.31 6.75
N PHE A 2 -2.61 4.13 7.12
CA PHE A 2 -2.26 3.74 8.48
C PHE A 2 -2.42 4.96 9.39
N ASP A 3 -3.36 4.86 10.33
CA ASP A 3 -3.66 5.92 11.29
C ASP A 3 -2.92 5.62 12.61
N PRO A 4 -2.22 6.59 13.21
CA PRO A 4 -1.68 6.45 14.57
C PRO A 4 -2.68 5.88 15.58
N LYS A 5 -3.99 6.16 15.42
CA LYS A 5 -5.06 5.62 16.27
C LYS A 5 -5.20 4.10 16.17
N GLN A 6 -4.92 3.51 15.01
CA GLN A 6 -4.96 2.05 14.84
C GLN A 6 -3.81 1.37 15.59
N LEU A 7 -2.65 2.06 15.70
CA LEU A 7 -1.51 1.59 16.49
C LEU A 7 -1.78 1.68 17.98
N ASP A 8 -2.44 2.76 18.40
CA ASP A 8 -2.89 2.92 19.78
C ASP A 8 -3.89 1.84 20.17
N GLU A 9 -4.82 1.50 19.27
CA GLU A 9 -5.78 0.43 19.52
C GLU A 9 -5.13 -0.96 19.59
N LEU A 10 -4.12 -1.21 18.76
CA LEU A 10 -3.31 -2.44 18.79
C LEU A 10 -2.51 -2.56 20.09
N ALA A 11 -1.80 -1.50 20.48
CA ALA A 11 -1.04 -1.46 21.73
C ALA A 11 -1.95 -1.66 22.95
N ARG A 12 -3.13 -1.02 22.95
CA ARG A 12 -4.12 -1.18 24.01
C ARG A 12 -4.68 -2.61 24.09
N LYS A 13 -4.97 -3.25 22.96
CA LYS A 13 -5.40 -4.66 22.92
C LYS A 13 -4.33 -5.61 23.46
N ILE A 14 -3.06 -5.34 23.18
CA ILE A 14 -1.94 -6.07 23.77
C ILE A 14 -1.93 -5.89 25.29
N GLY A 15 -2.10 -4.65 25.78
CA GLY A 15 -2.23 -4.37 27.21
C GLY A 15 -3.43 -5.02 27.89
N GLU A 16 -4.59 -5.09 27.22
CA GLU A 16 -5.81 -5.74 27.70
C GLU A 16 -5.70 -7.28 27.74
N SER A 17 -4.77 -7.87 26.97
CA SER A 17 -4.52 -9.32 26.96
C SER A 17 -3.60 -9.81 28.09
N ILE A 18 -3.10 -8.91 28.94
CA ILE A 18 -2.18 -9.22 30.04
C ILE A 18 -2.95 -9.84 31.23
N PRO A 19 -2.48 -10.98 31.80
CA PRO A 19 -3.10 -11.59 32.97
C PRO A 19 -3.17 -10.65 34.18
N ALA A 20 -4.25 -10.72 34.96
CA ALA A 20 -4.52 -9.81 36.09
C ALA A 20 -3.40 -9.75 37.16
N GLY A 21 -2.62 -10.82 37.32
CA GLY A 21 -1.46 -10.88 38.22
C GLY A 21 -0.24 -10.05 37.78
N LEU A 22 -0.28 -9.45 36.59
CA LEU A 22 0.77 -8.60 36.01
C LEU A 22 0.22 -7.19 35.68
N SER A 23 -0.90 -6.80 36.29
CA SER A 23 -1.58 -5.52 36.01
C SER A 23 -0.70 -4.28 36.26
N ASP A 24 0.20 -4.33 37.24
CA ASP A 24 1.16 -3.26 37.52
C ASP A 24 2.18 -3.05 36.37
N LEU A 25 2.39 -4.06 35.52
CA LEU A 25 3.28 -4.01 34.35
C LEU A 25 2.53 -3.68 33.06
N ARG A 26 1.20 -3.54 33.11
CA ARG A 26 0.34 -3.31 31.93
C ARG A 26 0.77 -2.08 31.15
N ASP A 27 0.97 -0.97 31.85
CA ASP A 27 1.29 0.32 31.23
C ASP A 27 2.69 0.32 30.59
N ASP A 28 3.64 -0.40 31.18
CA ASP A 28 5.00 -0.53 30.64
C ASP A 28 5.04 -1.45 29.42
N ILE A 29 4.24 -2.53 29.42
CA ILE A 29 4.08 -3.41 28.27
C ILE A 29 3.36 -2.67 27.13
N GLU A 30 2.32 -1.89 27.43
CA GLU A 30 1.61 -1.08 26.44
C GLU A 30 2.55 -0.05 25.76
N LYS A 31 3.36 0.66 26.55
CA LYS A 31 4.39 1.58 26.01
C LYS A 31 5.43 0.86 25.16
N THR A 32 5.93 -0.29 25.63
CA THR A 32 6.94 -1.07 24.90
C THR A 32 6.37 -1.62 23.59
N ALA A 33 5.13 -2.12 23.62
CA ALA A 33 4.42 -2.58 22.43
C ALA A 33 4.20 -1.45 21.42
N ARG A 34 3.80 -0.25 21.88
CA ARG A 34 3.64 0.93 21.03
C ARG A 34 4.94 1.30 20.32
N LEU A 35 6.05 1.36 21.05
CA LEU A 35 7.37 1.67 20.49
C LEU A 35 7.83 0.58 19.50
N GLY A 36 7.62 -0.69 19.83
CA GLY A 36 7.93 -1.81 18.94
C GLY A 36 7.12 -1.77 17.64
N LEU A 37 5.82 -1.50 17.72
CA LEU A 37 4.93 -1.38 16.56
C LEU A 37 5.32 -0.18 15.68
N GLN A 38 5.67 0.96 16.26
CA GLN A 38 6.17 2.12 15.53
C GLN A 38 7.47 1.79 14.77
N GLN A 39 8.45 1.18 15.44
CA GLN A 39 9.71 0.79 14.80
C GLN A 39 9.51 -0.27 13.71
N MET A 40 8.58 -1.22 13.89
CA MET A 40 8.26 -2.21 12.86
C MET A 40 7.68 -1.55 11.62
N ILE A 41 6.79 -0.57 11.78
CA ILE A 41 6.17 0.17 10.69
C ILE A 41 7.15 1.08 9.96
N GLU A 42 8.05 1.73 10.69
CA GLU A 42 9.15 2.52 10.09
C GLU A 42 10.11 1.65 9.26
N ARG A 43 10.26 0.37 9.62
CA ARG A 43 11.04 -0.61 8.86
C ARG A 43 10.28 -1.23 7.69
N MET A 44 8.95 -1.08 7.65
CA MET A 44 8.20 -1.45 6.46
C MET A 44 8.45 -0.39 5.39
N GLU A 45 8.78 -0.81 4.17
CA GLU A 45 8.94 0.08 3.01
C GLU A 45 7.58 0.63 2.56
N LEU A 46 6.93 1.40 3.42
CA LEU A 46 5.62 1.95 3.18
C LEU A 46 5.72 3.09 2.18
N VAL A 47 5.01 2.96 1.07
CA VAL A 47 4.79 4.06 0.14
C VAL A 47 3.76 5.03 0.71
N THR A 48 4.03 6.31 0.56
CA THR A 48 3.06 7.34 0.92
C THR A 48 1.83 7.26 0.01
N ARG A 49 0.71 7.81 0.48
CA ARG A 49 -0.51 7.85 -0.34
C ARG A 49 -0.31 8.67 -1.62
N GLU A 50 0.43 9.77 -1.52
CA GLU A 50 0.74 10.62 -2.67
C GLU A 50 1.57 9.86 -3.70
N GLU A 51 2.61 9.13 -3.28
CA GLU A 51 3.40 8.28 -4.18
C GLU A 51 2.54 7.20 -4.84
N PHE A 52 1.65 6.55 -4.09
CA PHE A 52 0.72 5.56 -4.64
C PHE A 52 -0.20 6.17 -5.70
N GLU A 53 -0.79 7.34 -5.42
CA GLU A 53 -1.67 8.04 -6.37
C GLU A 53 -0.91 8.47 -7.63
N VAL A 54 0.34 8.91 -7.50
CA VAL A 54 1.21 9.19 -8.64
C VAL A 54 1.45 7.93 -9.48
N GLN A 55 1.77 6.79 -8.86
CA GLN A 55 1.98 5.53 -9.59
C GLN A 55 0.70 5.07 -10.30
N GLN A 56 -0.46 5.23 -9.66
CA GLN A 56 -1.74 4.92 -10.26
C GLN A 56 -2.00 5.78 -11.51
N ALA A 57 -1.75 7.09 -11.44
CA ALA A 57 -1.91 7.99 -12.58
C ALA A 57 -0.93 7.65 -13.73
N VAL A 58 0.31 7.29 -13.40
CA VAL A 58 1.29 6.82 -14.40
C VAL A 58 0.80 5.54 -15.08
N LEU A 59 0.24 4.60 -14.33
CA LEU A 59 -0.31 3.36 -14.86
C LEU A 59 -1.50 3.61 -15.79
N GLU A 60 -2.45 4.46 -15.38
CA GLU A 60 -3.61 4.85 -16.19
C GLU A 60 -3.18 5.47 -17.53
N ARG A 61 -2.24 6.43 -17.49
CA ARG A 61 -1.69 7.04 -18.71
C ARG A 61 -0.98 6.03 -19.60
N THR A 62 -0.29 5.05 -19.01
CA THR A 62 0.43 4.02 -19.77
C THR A 62 -0.55 3.07 -20.46
N ARG A 63 -1.64 2.68 -19.79
CA ARG A 63 -2.73 1.89 -20.40
C ARG A 63 -3.37 2.60 -21.58
N ALA A 64 -3.75 3.86 -21.42
CA ALA A 64 -4.32 4.65 -22.52
C ALA A 64 -3.38 4.76 -23.73
N ARG A 65 -2.07 4.89 -23.48
CA ARG A 65 -1.06 4.90 -24.55
C ARG A 65 -0.90 3.54 -25.22
N LEU A 66 -0.97 2.45 -24.44
CA LEU A 66 -0.87 1.10 -24.96
C LEU A 66 -2.05 0.80 -25.89
N GLU A 67 -3.28 1.08 -25.46
CA GLU A 67 -4.48 0.90 -26.27
C GLU A 67 -4.40 1.69 -27.59
N ALA A 68 -3.94 2.94 -27.54
CA ALA A 68 -3.75 3.76 -28.74
C ALA A 68 -2.70 3.17 -29.70
N LEU A 69 -1.62 2.59 -29.17
CA LEU A 69 -0.60 1.93 -29.99
C LEU A 69 -1.13 0.62 -30.58
N GLU A 70 -1.86 -0.19 -29.81
CA GLU A 70 -2.51 -1.42 -30.28
C GLU A 70 -3.46 -1.12 -31.45
N HIS A 71 -4.29 -0.08 -31.35
CA HIS A 71 -5.15 0.36 -32.45
C HIS A 71 -4.37 0.77 -33.70
N ARG A 72 -3.27 1.51 -33.53
CA ARG A 72 -2.43 1.93 -34.65
C ARG A 72 -1.76 0.74 -35.33
N VAL A 73 -1.26 -0.22 -34.56
CA VAL A 73 -0.65 -1.44 -35.10
C VAL A 73 -1.71 -2.24 -35.87
N ALA A 74 -2.89 -2.45 -35.30
CA ALA A 74 -3.98 -3.17 -35.97
C ALA A 74 -4.39 -2.52 -37.30
N ALA A 75 -4.46 -1.18 -37.36
CA ALA A 75 -4.74 -0.45 -38.59
C ALA A 75 -3.65 -0.67 -39.64
N LEU A 76 -2.37 -0.53 -39.25
CA LEU A 76 -1.23 -0.76 -40.15
C LEU A 76 -1.16 -2.20 -40.66
N GLU A 77 -1.43 -3.18 -39.81
CA GLU A 77 -1.51 -4.59 -40.22
C GLU A 77 -2.66 -4.85 -41.19
N ALA A 78 -3.80 -4.18 -41.02
CA ALA A 78 -4.93 -4.28 -41.95
C ALA A 78 -4.58 -3.67 -43.32
N GLU A 79 -3.95 -2.49 -43.34
CA GLU A 79 -3.47 -1.84 -44.56
C GLU A 79 -2.43 -2.71 -45.29
N ALA A 80 -1.44 -3.25 -44.56
CA ALA A 80 -0.42 -4.12 -45.12
C ALA A 80 -1.00 -5.41 -45.71
N ARG A 81 -2.02 -6.00 -45.07
CA ARG A 81 -2.74 -7.16 -45.62
C ARG A 81 -3.55 -6.80 -46.86
N GLY A 82 -4.18 -5.63 -46.90
CA GLY A 82 -4.92 -5.14 -48.05
C GLY A 82 -4.04 -4.80 -49.26
N ALA A 83 -2.79 -4.39 -49.04
CA ALA A 83 -1.83 -4.09 -50.11
C ALA A 83 -1.21 -5.34 -50.76
N LEU A 84 -1.37 -6.52 -50.15
CA LEU A 84 -0.85 -7.81 -50.64
C LEU A 84 -1.92 -8.67 -51.36
N GLN A 85 -3.15 -8.18 -51.46
CA GLN A 85 -4.26 -8.79 -52.23
C GLN A 85 -4.48 -8.03 -53.54
#